data_AF-A0A8X6RM08-F1
#
_entry.id   AF-A0A8X6RM08-F1
#
_cell.length_a   1.000
_cell.length_b   1.000
_cell.length_c   1.000
_cell.angle_alpha   90.00
_cell.angle_beta   90.00
_cell.angle_gamma   90.00
#
_symmetry.space_group_name_H-M   'P 1'
#
loop_
_entity.id
_entity.type
_entity.pdbx_description
1 polymer ?
#
loop_
_entity_poly.entity_id
_entity_poly.type
_entity_poly.pdbx_seq_one_letter_code
_entity_poly.pdbx_strand_id
1 'polypeptide(L)'
;MPNVNKMSDHPELLKQLALEVIAGIPLDEAKIYTDGSKGETNSTGSGVLIELTGRVFKLQKRNADHASVFRMELIAIMCGLSFINNIRDLAVSEIWILTDRR
;
A
#
# COMPACT_ATOMS: atom_id res chain seq x y z
N MET A 1 22.07 -2.10 29.60
CA MET A 1 21.53 -1.66 28.30
C MET A 1 22.24 -2.45 27.23
N PRO A 2 21.60 -3.38 26.49
CA PRO A 2 22.29 -4.07 25.42
C PRO A 2 22.56 -3.05 24.30
N ASN A 3 23.81 -3.01 23.85
CA ASN A 3 24.27 -2.22 22.73
C ASN A 3 23.67 -2.84 21.45
N VAL A 4 22.60 -2.25 20.92
CA VAL A 4 22.02 -2.66 19.65
C VAL A 4 22.97 -2.18 18.55
N ASN A 5 23.83 -3.10 18.09
CA ASN A 5 24.72 -2.86 16.97
C ASN A 5 23.86 -2.70 15.70
N LYS A 6 23.69 -1.45 15.24
CA LYS A 6 22.94 -1.10 14.02
C LYS A 6 23.56 -1.66 12.72
N MET A 7 24.68 -2.39 12.81
CA MET A 7 25.34 -3.05 11.66
C MET A 7 24.77 -4.43 11.31
N SER A 8 23.77 -4.94 12.04
CA SER A 8 23.09 -6.21 11.71
C SER A 8 21.75 -6.02 11.00
N ASP A 9 21.51 -4.86 10.39
CA ASP A 9 20.48 -4.79 9.36
C ASP A 9 20.99 -5.65 8.21
N HIS A 10 20.30 -6.76 7.97
CA HIS A 10 20.49 -7.60 6.80
C HIS A 10 19.39 -7.21 5.79
N PRO A 11 19.55 -6.17 4.95
CA PRO A 11 18.55 -5.75 3.97
C PRO A 11 18.00 -6.91 3.15
N GLU A 12 18.86 -7.87 2.78
CA GLU A 12 18.45 -9.05 2.02
C GLU A 12 17.56 -9.99 2.83
N LEU A 13 17.82 -10.17 4.13
CA LEU A 13 16.96 -10.97 5.00
C LEU A 13 15.60 -10.29 5.20
N LEU A 14 15.59 -8.97 5.44
CA LEU A 14 14.33 -8.21 5.58
C LEU A 14 13.52 -8.25 4.28
N LYS A 15 14.19 -8.11 3.14
CA LYS A 15 13.57 -8.25 1.82
C LYS A 15 13.01 -9.65 1.61
N GLN A 16 13.75 -10.69 1.98
CA GLN A 16 13.29 -12.07 1.88
C GLN A 16 12.06 -12.30 2.75
N LEU A 17 12.09 -11.88 4.02
CA LEU A 17 10.94 -12.01 4.93
C LEU A 17 9.71 -11.24 4.41
N ALA A 18 9.89 -10.04 3.88
CA ALA A 18 8.80 -9.29 3.27
C ALA A 18 8.21 -10.01 2.06
N LEU A 19 9.06 -10.59 1.19
CA LEU A 19 8.61 -11.37 0.04
C LEU A 19 7.90 -12.65 0.46
N GLU A 20 8.36 -13.34 1.51
CA GLU A 20 7.68 -14.51 2.07
C GLU A 20 6.29 -14.16 2.62
N VAL A 21 6.17 -13.03 3.33
CA VAL A 21 4.86 -12.52 3.80
C VAL A 21 3.95 -12.22 2.62
N ILE A 22 4.43 -11.47 1.61
CA ILE A 22 3.63 -11.11 0.43
C ILE A 22 3.19 -12.36 -0.36
N ALA A 23 4.09 -13.34 -0.52
CA ALA A 23 3.80 -14.60 -1.22
C ALA A 23 2.83 -15.49 -0.44
N GLY A 24 2.77 -15.34 0.89
CA GLY A 24 1.86 -16.08 1.76
C GLY A 24 0.44 -15.52 1.79
N ILE A 25 0.18 -14.33 1.23
CA ILE A 25 -1.17 -13.74 1.20
C ILE A 25 -2.07 -14.59 0.29
N PRO A 26 -3.21 -15.11 0.79
CA PRO A 26 -4.14 -15.88 -0.04
C PRO A 26 -4.65 -15.07 -1.25
N LEU A 27 -4.95 -15.78 -2.35
CA LEU A 27 -5.34 -15.14 -3.61
C LEU A 27 -6.72 -14.48 -3.56
N ASP A 28 -7.60 -14.98 -2.71
CA ASP A 28 -8.95 -14.50 -2.46
C ASP A 28 -9.01 -13.30 -1.51
N GLU A 29 -7.96 -13.05 -0.74
CA GLU A 29 -7.86 -11.89 0.15
C GLU A 29 -7.70 -10.57 -0.61
N ALA A 30 -8.17 -9.49 0.01
CA ALA A 30 -8.05 -8.17 -0.57
C ALA A 30 -6.63 -7.62 -0.37
N LYS A 31 -5.96 -7.29 -1.47
CA LYS A 31 -4.65 -6.63 -1.46
C LYS A 31 -4.78 -5.22 -2.02
N ILE A 32 -4.38 -4.23 -1.22
CA ILE A 32 -4.32 -2.82 -1.60
C ILE A 32 -2.85 -2.43 -1.71
N TYR A 33 -2.40 -2.10 -2.92
CA TYR A 33 -1.09 -1.49 -3.17
C TYR A 33 -1.28 0.01 -3.31
N THR A 34 -0.50 0.79 -2.58
CA THR A 34 -0.60 2.25 -2.56
C THR A 34 0.66 2.91 -3.10
N ASP A 35 0.48 4.06 -3.74
CA ASP A 35 1.58 4.89 -4.18
C ASP A 35 1.20 6.38 -4.15
N GLY A 36 2.02 7.19 -3.49
CA GLY A 36 1.99 8.65 -3.56
C GLY A 36 2.93 9.19 -4.63
N SER A 37 2.40 9.84 -5.66
CA SER A 37 3.17 10.36 -6.80
C SER A 37 3.23 11.89 -6.83
N LYS A 38 4.37 12.43 -7.26
CA LYS A 38 4.57 13.86 -7.53
C LYS A 38 4.87 14.05 -9.01
N GLY A 39 4.16 14.97 -9.65
CA GLY A 39 4.46 15.44 -11.01
C GLY A 39 5.47 16.59 -11.00
N GLU A 40 5.95 16.95 -12.19
CA GLU A 40 6.98 17.98 -12.39
C GLU A 40 6.57 19.38 -11.92
N THR A 41 5.27 19.68 -11.96
CA THR A 41 4.70 21.00 -11.65
C THR A 41 4.19 21.13 -10.21
N ASN A 42 4.74 20.35 -9.28
CA ASN A 42 4.22 20.19 -7.90
C ASN A 42 2.80 19.61 -7.81
N SER A 43 2.27 19.10 -8.91
CA SER A 43 1.06 18.29 -8.90
C SER A 43 1.31 17.00 -8.13
N THR A 44 0.28 16.52 -7.44
CA THR A 44 0.37 15.41 -6.49
C THR A 44 -0.80 14.46 -6.70
N GLY A 45 -0.53 13.17 -6.57
CA GLY A 45 -1.52 12.12 -6.82
C GLY A 45 -1.40 10.98 -5.82
N SER A 46 -2.51 10.29 -5.62
CA SER A 46 -2.59 9.02 -4.91
C SER A 46 -3.04 7.96 -5.89
N GLY A 47 -2.21 6.95 -6.13
CA GLY A 47 -2.53 5.76 -6.89
C GLY A 47 -2.87 4.60 -5.95
N VAL A 48 -3.84 3.79 -6.36
CA VAL A 48 -4.18 2.54 -5.67
C VAL A 48 -4.38 1.45 -6.71
N LEU A 49 -3.75 0.30 -6.49
CA LEU A 49 -4.07 -0.95 -7.16
C LEU A 49 -4.74 -1.86 -6.14
N ILE A 50 -5.89 -2.44 -6.47
CA ILE A 50 -6.58 -3.39 -5.60
C ILE A 50 -6.68 -4.71 -6.34
N GLU A 51 -6.14 -5.76 -5.75
CA GLU A 51 -6.38 -7.14 -6.18
C GLU A 51 -7.39 -7.78 -5.23
N LEU A 52 -8.41 -8.39 -5.81
CA LEU A 52 -9.52 -8.96 -5.05
C LEU A 52 -10.17 -10.09 -5.82
N THR A 53 -10.08 -11.31 -5.29
CA THR A 53 -10.69 -12.51 -5.89
C THR A 53 -10.34 -12.66 -7.39
N GLY A 54 -9.06 -12.43 -7.73
CA GLY A 54 -8.55 -12.49 -9.10
C GLY A 54 -8.91 -11.29 -10.01
N ARG A 55 -9.62 -10.28 -9.50
CA ARG A 55 -9.90 -9.02 -10.22
C ARG A 55 -8.91 -7.94 -9.81
N VAL A 56 -8.62 -7.04 -10.73
CA VAL A 56 -7.71 -5.91 -10.51
C VAL A 56 -8.46 -4.60 -10.74
N PHE A 57 -8.43 -3.71 -9.75
CA PHE A 57 -9.00 -2.38 -9.82
C PHE A 57 -7.89 -1.33 -9.70
N LYS A 58 -7.96 -0.28 -10.51
CA LYS A 58 -7.01 0.84 -10.50
C LYS A 58 -7.75 2.11 -10.14
N LEU A 59 -7.34 2.76 -9.06
CA LEU A 59 -7.90 4.04 -8.62
C LEU A 59 -6.80 5.10 -8.66
N GLN A 60 -7.20 6.32 -9.00
CA GLN A 60 -6.33 7.48 -8.97
C GLN A 60 -7.10 8.65 -8.37
N LYS A 61 -6.43 9.40 -7.50
CA LYS A 61 -6.98 10.61 -6.89
C LYS A 61 -6.00 11.75 -7.01
N ARG A 62 -6.47 12.87 -7.57
CA ARG A 62 -5.74 14.14 -7.56
C ARG A 62 -5.77 14.72 -6.16
N ASN A 63 -4.60 15.04 -5.63
CA ASN A 63 -4.42 15.70 -4.34
C ASN A 63 -4.23 17.21 -4.53
N ALA A 64 -4.27 17.96 -3.43
CA ALA A 64 -3.88 19.37 -3.43
C ALA A 64 -2.39 19.50 -3.78
N ASP A 65 -2.04 20.54 -4.54
CA ASP A 65 -0.66 20.82 -4.90
C ASP A 65 0.24 20.90 -3.68
N HIS A 66 1.51 20.50 -3.88
CA HIS A 66 2.53 20.49 -2.84
C HIS A 66 2.22 19.57 -1.63
N ALA A 67 1.28 18.63 -1.74
CA ALA A 67 1.06 17.61 -0.72
C ALA A 67 2.35 16.82 -0.42
N SER A 68 2.58 16.52 0.85
CA SER A 68 3.68 15.66 1.27
C SER A 68 3.44 14.23 0.79
N VAL A 69 4.53 13.49 0.54
CA VAL A 69 4.45 12.09 0.12
C VAL A 69 3.68 11.25 1.13
N PHE A 70 3.91 11.49 2.43
CA PHE A 70 3.15 10.85 3.50
C PHE A 70 1.63 11.09 3.41
N ARG A 71 1.20 12.32 3.11
CA ARG A 71 -0.23 12.64 2.96
C ARG A 71 -0.83 11.94 1.74
N MET A 72 -0.09 11.86 0.64
CA MET A 72 -0.57 11.17 -0.56
C MET A 72 -0.75 9.68 -0.31
N GLU A 73 0.18 9.07 0.42
CA GLU A 73 0.08 7.66 0.80
C GLU A 73 -1.14 7.38 1.68
N LEU A 74 -1.35 8.22 2.71
CA LEU A 74 -2.51 8.08 3.58
C LEU A 74 -3.83 8.23 2.81
N ILE A 75 -3.89 9.16 1.86
CA ILE A 75 -5.05 9.32 0.97
C ILE A 75 -5.24 8.09 0.06
N ALA A 76 -4.16 7.48 -0.43
CA ALA A 76 -4.23 6.25 -1.21
C ALA A 76 -4.85 5.10 -0.38
N ILE A 77 -4.38 4.91 0.85
CA ILE A 77 -4.93 3.91 1.79
C ILE A 77 -6.42 4.17 2.03
N MET A 78 -6.79 5.41 2.37
CA MET A 78 -8.19 5.78 2.60
C MET A 78 -9.07 5.51 1.36
N CYS A 79 -8.55 5.79 0.16
CA CYS A 79 -9.27 5.54 -1.08
C CYS A 79 -9.49 4.05 -1.34
N GLY A 80 -8.46 3.22 -1.10
CA GLY A 80 -8.56 1.77 -1.25
C GLY A 80 -9.56 1.15 -0.28
N LEU A 81 -9.48 1.51 1.01
CA LEU A 81 -10.42 1.04 2.03
C LEU A 81 -11.86 1.47 1.73
N SER A 82 -12.05 2.73 1.32
CA SER A 82 -13.37 3.23 0.93
C SER A 82 -13.93 2.46 -0.26
N PHE A 83 -13.10 2.09 -1.23
CA PHE A 83 -13.54 1.31 -2.38
C PHE A 83 -14.02 -0.08 -1.97
N ILE A 84 -13.23 -0.81 -1.18
CA ILE A 84 -13.60 -2.14 -0.66
C ILE A 84 -14.93 -2.06 0.12
N ASN A 85 -15.06 -1.09 1.03
CA ASN A 85 -16.25 -0.93 1.86
C ASN A 85 -17.53 -0.63 1.06
N ASN A 86 -17.41 -0.13 -0.18
CA ASN A 86 -18.56 0.16 -1.05
C ASN A 86 -19.00 -1.04 -1.91
N ILE A 87 -18.26 -2.16 -1.90
CA ILE A 87 -18.66 -3.36 -2.64
C ILE A 87 -19.61 -4.20 -1.76
N ARG A 88 -20.90 -4.15 -2.09
CA ARG A 88 -21.98 -4.69 -1.25
C ARG A 88 -22.00 -6.21 -1.08
N ASP A 89 -21.42 -6.95 -2.03
CA ASP A 89 -21.43 -8.42 -2.05
C ASP A 89 -20.05 -9.03 -1.77
N LEU A 90 -19.15 -8.25 -1.18
CA LEU A 90 -17.79 -8.67 -0.95
C LEU A 90 -17.59 -9.17 0.48
N ALA A 91 -17.44 -10.49 0.62
CA ALA A 91 -16.93 -11.09 1.84
C ALA A 91 -15.40 -11.04 1.80
N VAL A 92 -14.81 -10.06 2.49
CA VAL A 92 -13.36 -10.01 2.75
C VAL A 92 -13.13 -10.40 4.21
N SER A 93 -12.29 -11.40 4.46
CA SER A 93 -11.83 -11.74 5.80
C SER A 93 -10.73 -10.80 6.27
N GLU A 94 -9.73 -10.55 5.41
CA GLU A 94 -8.58 -9.71 5.73
C GLU A 94 -8.24 -8.73 4.59
N ILE A 95 -7.74 -7.55 4.99
CA ILE A 95 -7.26 -6.54 4.04
C ILE A 95 -5.77 -6.36 4.25
N TRP A 96 -5.00 -6.64 3.21
CA TRP A 96 -3.56 -6.47 3.19
C TRP A 96 -3.21 -5.17 2.50
N ILE A 97 -2.60 -4.24 3.24
CA ILE A 97 -2.13 -2.95 2.70
C ILE A 97 -0.62 -3.04 2.48
N LEU A 98 -0.19 -2.83 1.25
CA LEU A 98 1.19 -2.94 0.79
C LEU A 98 1.66 -1.55 0.36
N THR A 99 2.55 -0.96 1.16
CA THR A 99 3.11 0.38 0.94
C THR A 99 4.63 0.35 1.08
N ASP A 100 5.31 1.16 0.27
CA ASP A 100 6.75 1.40 0.39
C ASP A 100 7.08 2.47 1.46
N ARG A 101 6.06 3.11 2.03
CA ARG A 101 6.20 4.16 3.04
C ARG A 101 6.14 3.57 4.44
N ARG A 102 7.20 3.82 5.21
CA ARG A 102 7.29 3.47 6.64
C ARG A 102 6.64 4.52 7.51
#